data_AF-A0A8J6MAN9-F1
#
_entry.id   AF-A0A8J6MAN9-F1
#
_cell.length_a   1.000
_cell.length_b   1.000
_cell.length_c   1.000
_cell.angle_alpha   90.00
_cell.angle_beta   90.00
_cell.angle_gamma   90.00
#
_symmetry.space_group_name_H-M   'P 1'
#
loop_
_entity.id
_entity.type
_entity.pdbx_description
1 polymer ?
#
loop_
_entity_poly.entity_id
_entity_poly.type
_entity_poly.pdbx_seq_one_letter_code
_entity_poly.pdbx_strand_id
1 'polypeptide(L)'
;MNQRRLLALAGALLLALPGCAPASSGESPAPEGTYQVYYSAMGDEDAPAAVDSAAYTLPEDAPPVPALLQALLSQPEQAGLSSPFPAGVRLLDWTLEEGRLHLDLSEQYNGLSGVNLTLADCCIALTFCQLEGVEAVYVTVEGHEIPYRQSQLLRGEDVLLSGAEEEPVYIQAELWYPKADGSGLGTESRQVRKTEDATLPQAVLSAWLEGPSSEALEACLPEGAQVHELTVTDGVCTVNLSAGFAANAPADPEAVRRMVYALVNTLGGLEQIDAVRLLAEGEALDALGGVPLEQPIVPDTSLERD
;
A
#
# COMPACT_ATOMS: atom_id res chain seq x y z
N MET A 1 7.52 -41.36 65.31
CA MET A 1 8.52 -40.33 65.66
C MET A 1 9.35 -40.10 64.41
N ASN A 2 9.00 -39.06 63.63
CA ASN A 2 9.62 -37.72 63.66
C ASN A 2 11.02 -37.77 63.01
N GLN A 3 11.43 -36.93 62.05
CA GLN A 3 10.92 -35.64 61.64
C GLN A 3 11.60 -35.21 60.32
N ARG A 4 10.89 -34.40 59.54
CA ARG A 4 11.34 -33.59 58.39
C ARG A 4 12.47 -32.61 58.75
N ARG A 5 13.31 -32.24 57.76
CA ARG A 5 13.78 -30.87 57.39
C ARG A 5 14.73 -30.98 56.17
N LEU A 6 14.41 -30.49 54.96
CA LEU A 6 14.43 -29.11 54.43
C LEU A 6 15.83 -28.45 54.38
N LEU A 7 16.33 -28.23 53.15
CA LEU A 7 17.19 -27.12 52.64
C LEU A 7 17.34 -27.35 51.11
N ALA A 8 16.70 -26.56 50.23
CA ALA A 8 17.16 -25.28 49.63
C ALA A 8 18.26 -25.50 48.56
N LEU A 9 18.33 -24.90 47.36
CA LEU A 9 17.55 -23.96 46.55
C LEU A 9 18.33 -23.85 45.19
N ALA A 10 17.72 -23.27 44.16
CA ALA A 10 18.24 -22.88 42.83
C ALA A 10 17.92 -23.89 41.69
N GLY A 11 17.20 -23.56 40.64
CA GLY A 11 16.79 -22.25 40.13
C GLY A 11 17.02 -22.20 38.63
N ALA A 12 15.98 -22.43 37.82
CA ALA A 12 15.91 -22.03 36.42
C ALA A 12 14.44 -22.12 35.96
N LEU A 13 13.64 -21.14 36.38
CA LEU A 13 12.33 -20.89 35.81
C LEU A 13 12.55 -20.11 34.51
N LEU A 14 12.52 -20.80 33.37
CA LEU A 14 12.48 -20.17 32.05
C LEU A 14 11.12 -19.49 31.88
N LEU A 15 11.07 -18.19 32.18
CA LEU A 15 9.99 -17.29 31.84
C LEU A 15 9.94 -17.16 30.31
N ALA A 16 9.02 -17.90 29.67
CA ALA A 16 8.61 -17.60 28.32
C ALA A 16 7.80 -16.29 28.36
N LEU A 17 8.42 -15.21 27.86
CA LEU A 17 7.74 -13.95 27.58
C LEU A 17 6.73 -14.20 26.45
N PRO A 18 5.46 -13.78 26.57
CA PRO A 18 4.58 -13.75 25.42
C PRO A 18 5.11 -12.67 24.48
N GLY A 19 5.71 -13.09 23.37
CA GLY A 19 5.97 -12.22 22.25
C GLY A 19 4.63 -11.71 21.73
N CYS A 20 4.42 -10.39 21.79
CA CYS A 20 3.35 -9.72 21.08
C CYS A 20 3.57 -9.93 19.58
N ALA A 21 2.80 -10.83 18.99
CA ALA A 21 2.54 -10.81 17.55
C ALA A 21 1.46 -9.75 17.28
N PRO A 22 1.56 -9.00 16.17
CA PRO A 22 0.51 -8.07 15.77
C PRO A 22 -0.78 -8.84 15.51
N ALA A 23 -1.89 -8.27 15.97
CA ALA A 23 -3.22 -8.83 15.82
C ALA A 23 -3.61 -8.86 14.34
N SER A 24 -3.48 -10.03 13.71
CA SER A 24 -4.29 -10.36 12.54
C SER A 24 -5.74 -10.46 12.99
N SER A 25 -6.62 -9.75 12.29
CA SER A 25 -8.07 -9.87 12.36
C SER A 25 -8.50 -11.33 12.55
N GLY A 26 -9.43 -11.56 13.48
CA GLY A 26 -9.87 -12.89 13.86
C GLY A 26 -10.55 -13.65 12.73
N GLU A 27 -9.78 -14.43 11.99
CA GLU A 27 -10.26 -15.54 11.19
C GLU A 27 -9.97 -16.83 11.96
N SER A 28 -11.03 -17.58 12.26
CA SER A 28 -10.86 -18.98 12.66
C SER A 28 -10.02 -19.69 11.61
N PRO A 29 -9.09 -20.60 11.97
CA PRO A 29 -8.32 -21.34 11.00
C PRO A 29 -9.28 -21.98 9.98
N ALA A 30 -8.96 -21.83 8.69
CA ALA A 30 -9.74 -22.43 7.62
C ALA A 30 -9.91 -23.94 7.88
N PRO A 31 -11.06 -24.53 7.52
CA PRO A 31 -11.28 -25.97 7.69
C PRO A 31 -10.15 -26.77 7.01
N GLU A 32 -9.80 -27.93 7.57
CA GLU A 32 -8.87 -28.85 6.91
C GLU A 32 -9.40 -29.20 5.50
N GLY A 33 -8.51 -29.14 4.50
CA GLY A 33 -8.87 -29.38 3.10
C GLY A 33 -9.46 -28.18 2.36
N THR A 34 -9.38 -26.96 2.92
CA THR A 34 -9.71 -25.72 2.21
C THR A 34 -8.49 -25.14 1.50
N TYR A 35 -8.67 -24.75 0.24
CA TYR A 35 -7.67 -24.13 -0.64
C TYR A 35 -8.20 -22.81 -1.22
N GLN A 36 -7.29 -21.96 -1.70
CA GLN A 36 -7.66 -20.80 -2.49
C GLN A 36 -7.65 -21.16 -3.99
N VAL A 37 -8.80 -21.03 -4.66
CA VAL A 37 -8.89 -21.22 -6.11
C VAL A 37 -8.87 -19.85 -6.77
N TYR A 38 -7.92 -19.63 -7.68
CA TYR A 38 -7.65 -18.32 -8.27
C TYR A 38 -8.38 -18.16 -9.61
N TYR A 39 -8.98 -16.99 -9.82
CA TYR A 39 -9.83 -16.66 -10.95
C TYR A 39 -9.45 -15.30 -11.54
N SER A 40 -9.89 -15.02 -12.76
CA SER A 40 -9.75 -13.69 -13.36
C SER A 40 -10.67 -12.70 -12.65
N ALA A 41 -10.11 -11.60 -12.16
CA ALA A 41 -10.82 -10.46 -11.59
C ALA A 41 -10.92 -9.27 -12.57
N MET A 42 -10.47 -9.44 -13.82
CA MET A 42 -10.50 -8.38 -14.86
C MET A 42 -11.90 -7.84 -15.20
N GLY A 43 -12.96 -8.51 -14.75
CA GLY A 43 -14.34 -8.07 -14.92
C GLY A 43 -14.81 -7.08 -13.85
N ASP A 44 -14.00 -6.86 -12.82
CA ASP A 44 -14.26 -5.94 -11.71
C ASP A 44 -13.30 -4.74 -11.84
N GLU A 45 -13.84 -3.56 -12.11
CA GLU A 45 -13.06 -2.33 -12.30
C GLU A 45 -12.40 -1.83 -11.00
N ASP A 46 -12.92 -2.28 -9.85
CA ASP A 46 -12.41 -1.93 -8.53
C ASP A 46 -11.46 -3.01 -7.97
N ALA A 47 -11.20 -4.09 -8.72
CA ALA A 47 -10.32 -5.16 -8.27
C ALA A 47 -8.87 -4.67 -8.13
N PRO A 48 -8.20 -4.98 -6.99
CA PRO A 48 -6.81 -4.56 -6.74
C PRO A 48 -5.79 -5.28 -7.63
N ALA A 49 -6.21 -6.37 -8.27
CA ALA A 49 -5.38 -7.30 -9.01
C ALA A 49 -6.13 -7.87 -10.20
N ALA A 50 -5.40 -8.34 -11.22
CA ALA A 50 -6.00 -9.01 -12.38
C ALA A 50 -6.50 -10.44 -12.04
N VAL A 51 -6.04 -11.00 -10.92
CA VAL A 51 -6.38 -12.33 -10.41
C VAL A 51 -6.73 -12.19 -8.94
N ASP A 52 -7.81 -12.83 -8.51
CA ASP A 52 -8.21 -12.93 -7.10
C ASP A 52 -8.70 -14.35 -6.81
N SER A 53 -8.97 -14.69 -5.55
CA SER A 53 -9.25 -16.05 -5.10
C SER A 53 -10.59 -16.22 -4.40
N ALA A 54 -11.11 -17.44 -4.47
CA ALA A 54 -12.22 -17.89 -3.66
C ALA A 54 -11.82 -19.15 -2.88
N ALA A 55 -12.21 -19.18 -1.60
CA ALA A 55 -12.03 -20.36 -0.78
C ALA A 55 -12.85 -21.53 -1.31
N TYR A 56 -12.20 -22.69 -1.46
CA TYR A 56 -12.80 -23.93 -1.92
C TYR A 56 -12.44 -25.06 -0.97
N THR A 57 -13.45 -25.72 -0.40
CA THR A 57 -13.24 -26.90 0.43
C THR A 57 -13.38 -28.15 -0.42
N LEU A 58 -12.36 -29.01 -0.39
CA LEU A 58 -12.39 -30.28 -1.10
C LEU A 58 -13.58 -31.13 -0.62
N PRO A 59 -14.30 -31.79 -1.54
CA PRO A 59 -15.24 -32.86 -1.16
C PRO A 59 -14.51 -33.99 -0.44
N GLU A 60 -15.23 -34.68 0.45
CA GLU A 60 -14.70 -35.86 1.15
C GLU A 60 -14.18 -36.91 0.16
N ASP A 61 -12.98 -37.45 0.42
CA ASP A 61 -12.26 -38.42 -0.41
C ASP A 61 -11.91 -37.98 -1.86
N ALA A 62 -12.12 -36.71 -2.22
CA ALA A 62 -11.78 -36.23 -3.56
C ALA A 62 -10.26 -36.04 -3.72
N PRO A 63 -9.65 -36.54 -4.82
CA PRO A 63 -8.25 -36.25 -5.11
C PRO A 63 -8.08 -34.74 -5.34
N PRO A 64 -7.11 -34.07 -4.68
CA PRO A 64 -7.00 -32.60 -4.73
C PRO A 64 -6.83 -32.04 -6.14
N VAL A 65 -5.97 -32.63 -6.98
CA VAL A 65 -5.65 -32.10 -8.31
C VAL A 65 -6.88 -32.04 -9.23
N PRO A 66 -7.61 -33.15 -9.48
CA PRO A 66 -8.83 -33.10 -10.29
C PRO A 66 -9.91 -32.18 -9.72
N ALA A 67 -10.09 -32.15 -8.39
CA ALA A 67 -11.11 -31.33 -7.74
C ALA A 67 -10.80 -29.83 -7.89
N LEU A 68 -9.56 -29.40 -7.66
CA LEU A 68 -9.14 -28.01 -7.81
C LEU A 68 -9.18 -27.56 -9.27
N LEU A 69 -8.79 -28.42 -10.23
CA LEU A 69 -8.94 -28.07 -11.63
C LEU A 69 -10.41 -27.92 -12.02
N GLN A 70 -11.28 -28.83 -11.55
CA GLN A 70 -12.70 -28.73 -11.83
C GLN A 70 -13.31 -27.44 -11.25
N ALA A 71 -12.85 -27.01 -10.07
CA ALA A 71 -13.21 -25.72 -9.49
C ALA A 71 -12.74 -24.56 -10.38
N LEU A 72 -11.46 -24.54 -10.79
CA LEU A 72 -10.88 -23.53 -11.70
C LEU A 72 -11.66 -23.38 -13.01
N LEU A 73 -12.14 -24.50 -13.57
CA LEU A 73 -12.89 -24.56 -14.83
C LEU A 73 -14.36 -24.17 -14.67
N SER A 74 -14.86 -24.08 -13.43
CA SER A 74 -16.24 -23.70 -13.13
C SER A 74 -16.36 -22.20 -12.89
N GLN A 75 -17.55 -21.65 -13.13
CA GLN A 75 -17.82 -20.25 -12.79
C GLN A 75 -17.85 -20.09 -11.27
N PRO A 76 -17.05 -19.18 -10.66
CA PRO A 76 -17.09 -18.93 -9.22
C PRO A 76 -18.40 -18.29 -8.78
N GLU A 77 -18.78 -18.51 -7.51
CA GLU A 77 -19.99 -17.89 -6.91
C GLU A 77 -19.77 -16.41 -6.56
N GLN A 78 -18.53 -16.02 -6.24
CA GLN A 78 -18.18 -14.63 -5.95
C GLN A 78 -18.40 -13.73 -7.17
N ALA A 79 -19.11 -12.62 -6.95
CA ALA A 79 -19.27 -11.57 -7.94
C ALA A 79 -17.90 -10.93 -8.27
N GLY A 80 -17.71 -10.50 -9.52
CA GLY A 80 -16.45 -9.93 -10.00
C GLY A 80 -15.44 -10.96 -10.50
N LEU A 81 -15.57 -12.23 -10.12
CA LEU A 81 -14.66 -13.30 -10.54
C LEU A 81 -15.19 -14.09 -11.74
N SER A 82 -14.26 -14.57 -12.57
CA SER A 82 -14.58 -15.41 -13.73
C SER A 82 -13.49 -16.44 -14.01
N SER A 83 -13.90 -17.62 -14.50
CA SER A 83 -12.95 -18.62 -14.96
C SER A 83 -12.15 -18.09 -16.15
N PRO A 84 -10.81 -18.10 -16.13
CA PRO A 84 -9.99 -17.60 -17.24
C PRO A 84 -9.91 -18.59 -18.42
N PHE A 85 -10.58 -19.75 -18.32
CA PHE A 85 -10.45 -20.85 -19.27
C PHE A 85 -11.57 -20.84 -20.32
N PRO A 86 -11.27 -21.20 -21.58
CA PRO A 86 -12.30 -21.42 -22.59
C PRO A 86 -13.27 -22.54 -22.19
N ALA A 87 -14.53 -22.42 -22.61
CA ALA A 87 -15.52 -23.47 -22.38
C ALA A 87 -15.07 -24.81 -22.99
N GLY A 88 -15.18 -25.88 -22.22
CA GLY A 88 -14.86 -27.24 -22.66
C GLY A 88 -13.43 -27.70 -22.42
N VAL A 89 -12.57 -26.88 -21.80
CA VAL A 89 -11.29 -27.36 -21.26
C VAL A 89 -11.56 -28.47 -20.23
N ARG A 90 -10.79 -29.55 -20.31
CA ARG A 90 -10.85 -30.70 -19.38
C ARG A 90 -9.45 -31.22 -19.07
N LEU A 91 -9.30 -31.84 -17.90
CA LEU A 91 -8.12 -32.65 -17.57
C LEU A 91 -8.14 -33.95 -18.36
N LEU A 92 -7.04 -34.28 -19.01
CA LEU A 92 -6.82 -35.57 -19.67
C LEU A 92 -6.01 -36.50 -18.78
N ASP A 93 -4.91 -36.00 -18.22
CA ASP A 93 -4.03 -36.73 -17.32
C ASP A 93 -3.29 -35.78 -16.38
N TRP A 94 -2.78 -36.32 -15.28
CA TRP A 94 -1.88 -35.58 -14.39
C TRP A 94 -0.89 -36.50 -13.68
N THR A 95 0.30 -35.98 -13.41
CA THR A 95 1.34 -36.66 -12.61
C THR A 95 2.05 -35.66 -11.70
N LEU A 96 2.52 -36.12 -10.53
CA LEU A 96 3.34 -35.32 -9.62
C LEU A 96 4.65 -36.06 -9.37
N GLU A 97 5.75 -35.51 -9.89
CA GLU A 97 7.09 -36.09 -9.79
C GLU A 97 8.09 -34.99 -9.44
N GLU A 98 8.95 -35.23 -8.44
CA GLU A 98 10.06 -34.32 -8.07
C GLU A 98 9.66 -32.84 -7.91
N GLY A 99 8.51 -32.56 -7.27
CA GLY A 99 8.03 -31.18 -7.08
C GLY A 99 7.30 -30.59 -8.28
N ARG A 100 7.22 -31.30 -9.42
CA ARG A 100 6.57 -30.83 -10.64
C ARG A 100 5.23 -31.52 -10.85
N LEU A 101 4.15 -30.73 -10.79
CA LEU A 101 2.82 -31.18 -11.19
C LEU A 101 2.66 -31.02 -12.70
N HIS A 102 2.58 -32.12 -13.44
CA HIS A 102 2.22 -32.11 -14.86
C HIS A 102 0.69 -32.23 -14.99
N LEU A 103 0.09 -31.29 -15.74
CA LEU A 103 -1.31 -31.31 -16.14
C LEU A 103 -1.38 -31.42 -17.67
N ASP A 104 -2.05 -32.45 -18.18
CA ASP A 104 -2.37 -32.55 -19.61
C ASP A 104 -3.83 -32.14 -19.83
N LEU A 105 -4.04 -31.09 -20.62
CA LEU A 105 -5.35 -30.47 -20.86
C LEU A 105 -5.84 -30.74 -22.28
N SER A 106 -7.15 -30.59 -22.50
CA SER A 106 -7.73 -30.71 -23.84
C SER A 106 -7.43 -29.54 -24.77
N GLU A 107 -7.60 -29.76 -26.08
CA GLU A 107 -7.31 -28.81 -27.17
C GLU A 107 -7.86 -27.39 -26.93
N GLN A 108 -9.01 -27.25 -26.26
CA GLN A 108 -9.65 -25.95 -25.99
C GLN A 108 -8.71 -24.97 -25.27
N TYR A 109 -7.79 -25.47 -24.46
CA TYR A 109 -6.82 -24.62 -23.75
C TYR A 109 -5.86 -23.89 -24.71
N ASN A 110 -5.58 -24.49 -25.87
CA ASN A 110 -4.73 -23.91 -26.92
C ASN A 110 -5.34 -22.66 -27.59
N GLY A 111 -6.61 -22.36 -27.32
CA GLY A 111 -7.24 -21.11 -27.75
C GLY A 111 -6.75 -19.86 -27.00
N LEU A 112 -6.04 -20.04 -25.89
CA LEU A 112 -5.51 -18.94 -25.07
C LEU A 112 -4.21 -18.37 -25.67
N SER A 113 -4.09 -17.05 -25.64
CA SER A 113 -2.89 -16.30 -26.05
C SER A 113 -2.82 -14.94 -25.34
N GLY A 114 -1.65 -14.31 -25.36
CA GLY A 114 -1.43 -12.99 -24.75
C GLY A 114 -1.84 -12.94 -23.28
N VAL A 115 -2.55 -11.87 -22.89
CA VAL A 115 -3.01 -11.63 -21.52
C VAL A 115 -3.88 -12.78 -21.00
N ASN A 116 -4.75 -13.37 -21.83
CA ASN A 116 -5.63 -14.46 -21.39
C ASN A 116 -4.85 -15.73 -21.04
N LEU A 117 -3.77 -16.03 -21.78
CA LEU A 117 -2.88 -17.14 -21.42
C LEU A 117 -2.13 -16.84 -20.13
N THR A 118 -1.61 -15.62 -19.98
CA THR A 118 -0.94 -15.20 -18.75
C THR A 118 -1.86 -15.34 -17.54
N LEU A 119 -3.11 -14.88 -17.62
CA LEU A 119 -4.08 -15.01 -16.52
C LEU A 119 -4.37 -16.48 -16.18
N ALA A 120 -4.58 -17.33 -17.19
CA ALA A 120 -4.81 -18.75 -16.97
C ALA A 120 -3.59 -19.43 -16.34
N ASP A 121 -2.37 -19.12 -16.82
CA ASP A 121 -1.12 -19.64 -16.27
C ASP A 121 -0.93 -19.19 -14.80
N CYS A 122 -1.22 -17.92 -14.48
CA CYS A 122 -1.19 -17.42 -13.10
C CYS A 122 -2.20 -18.14 -12.19
N CYS A 123 -3.44 -18.31 -12.64
CA CYS A 123 -4.47 -19.02 -11.87
C CYS A 123 -4.08 -20.47 -11.59
N ILE A 124 -3.54 -21.18 -12.59
CA ILE A 124 -2.99 -22.54 -12.42
C ILE A 124 -1.86 -22.52 -11.40
N ALA A 125 -0.86 -21.67 -11.58
CA ALA A 125 0.33 -21.63 -10.72
C ALA A 125 -0.05 -21.40 -9.25
N LEU A 126 -0.87 -20.37 -8.99
CA LEU A 126 -1.29 -19.99 -7.64
C LEU A 126 -2.18 -21.05 -6.99
N THR A 127 -3.11 -21.66 -7.74
CA THR A 127 -3.98 -22.71 -7.19
C THR A 127 -3.22 -23.98 -6.84
N PHE A 128 -2.34 -24.47 -7.72
CA PHE A 128 -1.72 -25.78 -7.51
C PHE A 128 -0.43 -25.75 -6.67
N CYS A 129 0.32 -24.64 -6.64
CA CYS A 129 1.51 -24.55 -5.78
C CYS A 129 1.18 -24.48 -4.27
N GLN A 130 -0.09 -24.41 -3.91
CA GLN A 130 -0.56 -24.60 -2.52
C GLN A 130 -0.56 -26.07 -2.08
N LEU A 131 -0.54 -27.01 -3.03
CA LEU A 131 -0.54 -28.43 -2.72
C LEU A 131 0.82 -28.85 -2.14
N GLU A 132 0.79 -29.66 -1.08
CA GLU A 132 2.00 -30.20 -0.50
C GLU A 132 2.80 -30.99 -1.55
N GLY A 133 4.07 -30.64 -1.71
CA GLY A 133 4.97 -31.26 -2.67
C GLY A 133 4.87 -30.72 -4.10
N VAL A 134 4.14 -29.63 -4.36
CA VAL A 134 4.11 -28.95 -5.67
C VAL A 134 4.93 -27.65 -5.62
N GLU A 135 6.09 -27.64 -6.27
CA GLU A 135 6.96 -26.47 -6.43
C GLU A 135 6.70 -25.73 -7.75
N ALA A 136 6.25 -26.45 -8.78
CA ALA A 136 5.94 -25.88 -10.09
C ALA A 136 4.89 -26.72 -10.82
N VAL A 137 4.16 -26.07 -11.72
CA VAL A 137 3.18 -26.70 -12.61
C VAL A 137 3.69 -26.66 -14.04
N TYR A 138 3.57 -27.78 -14.74
CA TYR A 138 3.88 -27.90 -16.16
C TYR A 138 2.62 -28.31 -16.90
N VAL A 139 2.24 -27.55 -17.93
CA VAL A 139 0.95 -27.73 -18.61
C VAL A 139 1.16 -28.06 -20.08
N THR A 140 0.60 -29.19 -20.52
CA THR A 140 0.54 -29.58 -21.93
C THR A 140 -0.90 -29.57 -22.44
N VAL A 141 -1.03 -29.57 -23.76
CA VAL A 141 -2.31 -29.76 -24.45
C VAL A 141 -2.21 -30.99 -25.34
N GLU A 142 -3.01 -32.02 -25.03
CA GLU A 142 -2.99 -33.33 -25.69
C GLU A 142 -1.57 -33.88 -25.86
N GLY A 143 -0.76 -33.81 -24.80
CA GLY A 143 0.62 -34.28 -24.73
C GLY A 143 1.66 -33.34 -25.36
N HIS A 144 1.27 -32.18 -25.88
CA HIS A 144 2.18 -31.24 -26.54
C HIS A 144 2.38 -29.95 -25.73
N GLU A 145 3.60 -29.42 -25.74
CA GLU A 145 3.90 -28.10 -25.17
C GLU A 145 3.24 -26.97 -25.97
N ILE A 146 3.01 -25.84 -25.30
CA ILE A 146 2.53 -24.62 -25.93
C ILE A 146 3.75 -23.78 -26.36
N PRO A 147 4.08 -23.69 -27.66
CA PRO A 147 5.39 -23.21 -28.10
C PRO A 147 5.60 -21.70 -27.91
N TYR A 148 4.52 -20.94 -27.76
CA TYR A 148 4.55 -19.49 -27.56
C TYR A 148 4.41 -19.08 -26.09
N ARG A 149 4.37 -20.04 -25.16
CA ARG A 149 4.38 -19.75 -23.71
C ARG A 149 5.81 -19.36 -23.29
N GLN A 150 5.93 -18.28 -22.51
CA GLN A 150 7.23 -17.73 -22.10
C GLN A 150 8.03 -18.68 -21.20
N SER A 151 7.38 -19.36 -20.26
CA SER A 151 7.97 -20.40 -19.40
C SER A 151 7.09 -21.64 -19.41
N GLN A 152 7.66 -22.82 -19.61
CA GLN A 152 6.90 -24.07 -19.52
C GLN A 152 6.65 -24.51 -18.07
N LEU A 153 7.48 -24.04 -17.12
CA LEU A 153 7.27 -24.24 -15.69
C LEU A 153 6.64 -22.99 -15.08
N LEU A 154 5.47 -23.18 -14.47
CA LEU A 154 4.71 -22.14 -13.81
C LEU A 154 4.92 -22.26 -12.30
N ARG A 155 5.41 -21.22 -11.64
CA ARG A 155 5.61 -21.20 -10.18
C ARG A 155 4.72 -20.14 -9.56
N GLY A 156 4.14 -20.43 -8.40
CA GLY A 156 3.34 -19.44 -7.67
C GLY A 156 4.16 -18.20 -7.29
N GLU A 157 5.44 -18.37 -6.95
CA GLU A 157 6.37 -17.28 -6.60
C GLU A 157 6.70 -16.34 -7.76
N ASP A 158 6.55 -16.79 -9.01
CA ASP A 158 6.77 -15.96 -10.20
C ASP A 158 5.55 -15.06 -10.50
N VAL A 159 4.41 -15.28 -9.83
CA VAL A 159 3.18 -14.52 -10.04
C VAL A 159 3.12 -13.32 -9.11
N LEU A 160 3.21 -12.13 -9.69
CA LEU A 160 2.97 -10.87 -8.99
C LEU A 160 1.47 -10.55 -9.04
N LEU A 161 0.80 -10.65 -7.89
CA LEU A 161 -0.65 -10.47 -7.76
C LEU A 161 -1.06 -8.99 -7.77
N SER A 162 -0.25 -8.11 -7.18
CA SER A 162 -0.42 -6.66 -7.25
C SER A 162 0.86 -6.04 -7.80
N GLY A 163 0.73 -4.92 -8.52
CA GLY A 163 1.83 -3.95 -8.50
C GLY A 163 2.00 -3.58 -7.03
N ALA A 164 3.17 -3.92 -6.46
CA ALA A 164 3.44 -3.90 -5.02
C ALA A 164 2.52 -2.95 -4.25
N GLU A 165 1.60 -3.50 -3.44
CA GLU A 165 1.11 -2.72 -2.32
C GLU A 165 2.30 -2.62 -1.36
N GLU A 166 3.18 -1.64 -1.59
CA GLU A 166 4.03 -1.13 -0.53
C GLU A 166 3.06 -0.68 0.57
N GLU A 167 3.16 -1.30 1.75
CA GLU A 167 2.42 -0.84 2.93
C GLU A 167 2.55 0.69 2.99
N PRO A 168 1.44 1.43 3.12
CA PRO A 168 1.49 2.88 3.13
C PRO A 168 2.51 3.33 4.18
N VAL A 169 3.56 4.02 3.73
CA VAL A 169 4.61 4.48 4.63
C VAL A 169 4.04 5.65 5.41
N TYR A 170 3.78 5.42 6.69
CA TYR A 170 3.41 6.48 7.61
C TYR A 170 4.68 7.11 8.19
N ILE A 171 4.78 8.41 8.02
CA ILE A 171 5.82 9.24 8.64
C ILE A 171 5.18 10.04 9.77
N GLN A 172 5.96 10.35 10.79
CA GLN A 172 5.56 11.34 11.76
C GLN A 172 6.09 12.71 11.32
N ALA A 173 5.21 13.69 11.16
CA ALA A 173 5.56 15.05 10.78
C ALA A 173 5.01 16.06 11.79
N GLU A 174 5.75 17.15 12.01
CA GLU A 174 5.31 18.29 12.82
C GLU A 174 4.69 19.35 11.91
N LEU A 175 3.40 19.59 12.10
CA LEU A 175 2.63 20.57 11.33
C LEU A 175 2.48 21.85 12.15
N TRP A 176 2.85 22.99 11.57
CA TRP A 176 2.81 24.29 12.22
C TRP A 176 1.57 25.07 11.80
N TYR A 177 0.84 25.59 12.78
CA TYR A 177 -0.36 26.40 12.56
C TYR A 177 -0.38 27.61 13.50
N PRO A 178 -1.05 28.71 13.15
CA PRO A 178 -1.37 29.77 14.10
C PRO A 178 -2.18 29.26 15.29
N LYS A 179 -1.86 29.75 16.49
CA LYS A 179 -2.68 29.52 17.69
C LYS A 179 -3.95 30.37 17.62
N ALA A 180 -5.08 29.79 18.04
CA ALA A 180 -6.39 30.45 18.05
C ALA A 180 -6.47 31.67 18.99
N ASP A 181 -5.58 31.76 19.99
CA ASP A 181 -5.47 32.93 20.88
C ASP A 181 -4.64 34.09 20.27
N GLY A 182 -4.10 33.90 19.06
CA GLY A 182 -3.27 34.87 18.35
C GLY A 182 -1.86 35.06 18.92
N SER A 183 -1.45 34.25 19.91
CA SER A 183 -0.17 34.42 20.62
C SER A 183 1.06 34.12 19.76
N GLY A 184 0.94 33.27 18.74
CA GLY A 184 2.04 32.83 17.89
C GLY A 184 1.68 31.62 17.04
N LEU A 185 2.69 30.79 16.75
CA LEU A 185 2.51 29.48 16.14
C LEU A 185 2.50 28.37 17.21
N GLY A 186 1.84 27.27 16.91
CA GLY A 186 1.91 26.02 17.66
C GLY A 186 2.04 24.83 16.71
N THR A 187 2.38 23.68 17.28
CA THR A 187 2.70 22.46 16.55
C THR A 187 1.68 21.35 16.83
N GLU A 188 1.46 20.51 15.83
CA GLU A 188 0.74 19.24 15.96
C GLU A 188 1.56 18.13 15.31
N SER A 189 1.81 17.05 16.05
CA SER A 189 2.43 15.84 15.48
C SER A 189 1.37 14.99 14.81
N ARG A 190 1.50 14.77 13.49
CA ARG A 190 0.56 13.99 12.68
C ARG A 190 1.25 12.83 11.98
N GLN A 191 0.56 11.68 11.92
CA GLN A 191 0.95 10.60 11.01
C GLN A 191 0.49 10.95 9.60
N VAL A 192 1.45 11.16 8.71
CA VAL A 192 1.20 11.48 7.31
C VAL A 192 1.41 10.23 6.47
N ARG A 193 0.45 9.93 5.60
CA ARG A 193 0.57 8.83 4.64
C ARG A 193 1.38 9.30 3.44
N LYS A 194 2.51 8.64 3.15
CA LYS A 194 3.28 8.83 1.91
C LYS A 194 2.91 7.73 0.91
N THR A 195 2.40 8.12 -0.25
CA THR A 195 2.18 7.23 -1.41
C THR A 195 3.41 7.22 -2.33
N GLU A 196 3.55 6.21 -3.20
CA GLU A 196 4.67 6.13 -4.16
C GLU A 196 4.71 7.34 -5.10
N ASP A 197 3.54 7.80 -5.55
CA ASP A 197 3.40 8.93 -6.47
C ASP A 197 3.70 10.30 -5.85
N ALA A 198 3.86 10.36 -4.52
CA ALA A 198 4.10 11.60 -3.80
C ALA A 198 5.49 11.64 -3.16
N THR A 199 6.18 12.76 -3.36
CA THR A 199 7.37 13.07 -2.57
C THR A 199 6.98 13.35 -1.11
N LEU A 200 7.93 13.13 -0.20
CA LEU A 200 7.74 13.41 1.23
C LEU A 200 7.20 14.84 1.51
N PRO A 201 7.74 15.92 0.91
CA PRO A 201 7.22 17.27 1.13
C PRO A 201 5.81 17.49 0.56
N GLN A 202 5.46 16.84 -0.55
CA GLN A 202 4.09 16.89 -1.09
C GLN A 202 3.10 16.26 -0.11
N ALA A 203 3.40 15.08 0.43
CA ALA A 203 2.54 14.40 1.40
C ALA A 203 2.33 15.23 2.67
N VAL A 204 3.41 15.85 3.20
CA VAL A 204 3.35 16.71 4.38
C VAL A 204 2.56 17.98 4.13
N LEU A 205 2.74 18.61 2.95
CA LEU A 205 1.94 19.77 2.56
C LEU A 205 0.46 19.41 2.42
N SER A 206 0.13 18.29 1.79
CA SER A 206 -1.25 17.81 1.68
C SER A 206 -1.88 17.62 3.06
N ALA A 207 -1.18 16.99 4.00
CA ALA A 207 -1.66 16.83 5.37
C ALA A 207 -1.82 18.18 6.10
N TRP A 208 -0.96 19.16 5.82
CA TRP A 208 -1.09 20.52 6.37
C TRP A 208 -2.32 21.26 5.83
N LEU A 209 -2.65 21.06 4.55
CA LEU A 209 -3.80 21.68 3.89
C LEU A 209 -5.15 21.16 4.41
N GLU A 210 -5.19 19.95 4.98
CA GLU A 210 -6.39 19.42 5.66
C GLU A 210 -6.74 20.22 6.93
N GLY A 211 -5.80 21.01 7.46
CA GLY A 211 -5.96 21.82 8.64
C GLY A 211 -5.66 21.07 9.95
N PRO A 212 -5.61 21.79 11.09
CA PRO A 212 -5.30 21.20 12.40
C PRO A 212 -6.45 20.35 12.94
N SER A 213 -6.12 19.36 13.78
CA SER A 213 -7.10 18.55 14.51
C SER A 213 -7.50 19.17 15.86
N SER A 214 -6.64 20.04 16.40
CA SER A 214 -6.86 20.72 17.68
C SER A 214 -7.60 22.05 17.52
N GLU A 215 -8.62 22.30 18.33
CA GLU A 215 -9.32 23.60 18.41
C GLU A 215 -8.43 24.74 18.92
N ALA A 216 -7.24 24.44 19.47
CA ALA A 216 -6.28 25.45 19.89
C ALA A 216 -5.47 26.04 18.72
N LEU A 217 -5.57 25.45 17.52
CA LEU A 217 -4.85 25.81 16.31
C LEU A 217 -5.85 26.17 15.19
N GLU A 218 -5.44 27.03 14.28
CA GLU A 218 -6.29 27.50 13.17
C GLU A 218 -5.66 27.19 11.82
N ALA A 219 -6.48 26.75 10.86
CA ALA A 219 -6.07 26.72 9.46
C ALA A 219 -5.81 28.16 8.98
N CYS A 220 -4.74 28.37 8.22
CA CYS A 220 -4.30 29.72 7.87
C CYS A 220 -4.14 29.99 6.37
N LEU A 221 -4.44 28.99 5.52
CA LEU A 221 -4.45 29.22 4.09
C LEU A 221 -5.69 30.07 3.71
N PRO A 222 -5.53 31.16 2.92
CA PRO A 222 -6.65 32.01 2.54
C PRO A 222 -7.71 31.28 1.72
N GLU A 223 -8.96 31.73 1.83
CA GLU A 223 -10.05 31.16 1.03
C GLU A 223 -9.76 31.29 -0.47
N GLY A 224 -9.88 30.19 -1.21
CA GLY A 224 -9.60 30.12 -2.64
C GLY A 224 -8.11 30.05 -3.02
N ALA A 225 -7.19 30.09 -2.06
CA ALA A 225 -5.79 29.78 -2.32
C ALA A 225 -5.62 28.27 -2.57
N GLN A 226 -4.80 27.92 -3.56
CA GLN A 226 -4.50 26.54 -3.93
C GLN A 226 -2.99 26.38 -4.10
N VAL A 227 -2.48 25.18 -3.85
CA VAL A 227 -1.10 24.81 -4.21
C VAL A 227 -1.16 24.14 -5.57
N HIS A 228 -0.46 24.70 -6.55
CA HIS A 228 -0.39 24.17 -7.92
C HIS A 228 0.73 23.16 -8.07
N GLU A 229 1.90 23.47 -7.50
CA GLU A 229 3.11 22.67 -7.67
C GLU A 229 4.03 22.80 -6.45
N LEU A 230 4.74 21.73 -6.15
CA LEU A 230 5.83 21.72 -5.18
C LEU A 230 7.02 20.98 -5.79
N THR A 231 8.19 21.61 -5.75
CA THR A 231 9.46 21.02 -6.19
C THR A 231 10.56 21.25 -5.15
N VAL A 232 11.53 20.35 -5.06
CA VAL A 232 12.71 20.52 -4.21
C VAL A 232 13.95 20.47 -5.07
N THR A 233 14.81 21.47 -4.94
CA THR A 233 16.11 21.52 -5.65
C THR A 233 17.14 22.11 -4.71
N ASP A 234 18.25 21.40 -4.51
CA ASP A 234 19.39 21.84 -3.69
C ASP A 234 19.00 22.36 -2.30
N GLY A 235 18.12 21.63 -1.59
CA GLY A 235 17.65 21.98 -0.25
C GLY A 235 16.58 23.09 -0.22
N VAL A 236 16.21 23.67 -1.35
CA VAL A 236 15.15 24.69 -1.44
C VAL A 236 13.85 24.07 -1.93
N CYS A 237 12.81 24.13 -1.10
CA CYS A 237 11.45 23.73 -1.46
C CYS A 237 10.72 24.90 -2.10
N THR A 238 10.41 24.82 -3.39
CA THR A 238 9.64 25.83 -4.11
C THR A 238 8.17 25.42 -4.17
N VAL A 239 7.30 26.26 -3.60
CA VAL A 239 5.85 26.07 -3.57
C VAL A 239 5.20 27.10 -4.47
N ASN A 240 4.55 26.65 -5.53
CA ASN A 240 3.77 27.49 -6.43
C ASN A 240 2.31 27.51 -6.00
N LEU A 241 1.80 28.68 -5.68
CA LEU A 241 0.45 28.90 -5.16
C LEU A 241 -0.41 29.63 -6.19
N SER A 242 -1.73 29.55 -6.04
CA SER A 242 -2.65 30.34 -6.84
C SER A 242 -2.58 31.82 -6.46
N ALA A 243 -3.05 32.69 -7.36
CA ALA A 243 -3.13 34.13 -7.11
C ALA A 243 -3.95 34.48 -5.85
N GLY A 244 -4.89 33.61 -5.46
CA GLY A 244 -5.70 33.77 -4.24
C GLY A 244 -4.86 33.82 -2.96
N PHE A 245 -3.69 33.19 -2.93
CA PHE A 245 -2.80 33.24 -1.76
C PHE A 245 -2.37 34.66 -1.42
N ALA A 246 -1.95 35.44 -2.43
CA ALA A 246 -1.55 36.83 -2.23
C ALA A 246 -2.76 37.78 -2.20
N ALA A 247 -3.73 37.56 -3.09
CA ALA A 247 -4.89 38.45 -3.24
C ALA A 247 -5.83 38.44 -2.03
N ASN A 248 -5.97 37.29 -1.37
CA ASN A 248 -6.86 37.10 -0.22
C ASN A 248 -6.09 36.99 1.11
N ALA A 249 -4.82 37.40 1.13
CA ALA A 249 -4.03 37.38 2.36
C ALA A 249 -4.69 38.22 3.47
N PRO A 250 -4.53 37.84 4.75
CA PRO A 250 -5.05 38.61 5.87
C PRO A 250 -4.62 40.08 5.85
N ALA A 251 -5.49 40.97 6.33
CA ALA A 251 -5.18 42.40 6.42
C ALA A 251 -4.16 42.73 7.53
N ASP A 252 -4.09 41.89 8.56
CA ASP A 252 -3.14 42.02 9.68
C ASP A 252 -1.75 41.49 9.27
N PRO A 253 -0.69 42.33 9.26
CA PRO A 253 0.67 41.92 8.93
C PRO A 253 1.19 40.76 9.80
N GLU A 254 0.82 40.73 11.08
CA GLU A 254 1.25 39.66 11.99
C GLU A 254 0.56 38.33 11.65
N ALA A 255 -0.71 38.37 11.24
CA ALA A 255 -1.42 37.20 10.72
C ALA A 255 -0.80 36.68 9.41
N VAL A 256 -0.40 37.58 8.49
CA VAL A 256 0.34 37.19 7.28
C VAL A 256 1.68 36.54 7.64
N ARG A 257 2.42 37.13 8.59
CA ARG A 257 3.68 36.55 9.08
C ARG A 257 3.46 35.14 9.61
N ARG A 258 2.46 34.93 10.48
CA ARG A 258 2.15 33.59 11.00
C ARG A 258 1.77 32.61 9.88
N MET A 259 0.96 33.01 8.92
CA MET A 259 0.59 32.17 7.76
C MET A 259 1.80 31.72 6.95
N VAL A 260 2.70 32.65 6.60
CA VAL A 260 3.92 32.33 5.84
C VAL A 260 4.80 31.37 6.64
N TYR A 261 5.10 31.67 7.90
CA TYR A 261 5.98 30.84 8.71
C TYR A 261 5.34 29.51 9.14
N ALA A 262 4.01 29.39 9.20
CA ALA A 262 3.34 28.11 9.39
C ALA A 262 3.66 27.14 8.25
N LEU A 263 3.59 27.60 6.99
CA LEU A 263 3.97 26.81 5.82
C LEU A 263 5.48 26.53 5.79
N VAL A 264 6.31 27.57 5.99
CA VAL A 264 7.77 27.45 5.93
C VAL A 264 8.29 26.51 7.02
N ASN A 265 7.82 26.63 8.26
CA ASN A 265 8.27 25.77 9.37
C ASN A 265 7.80 24.33 9.20
N THR A 266 6.59 24.10 8.68
CA THR A 266 6.09 22.75 8.37
C THR A 266 6.97 22.04 7.35
N LEU A 267 7.29 22.71 6.23
CA LEU A 267 8.13 22.12 5.18
C LEU A 267 9.60 22.03 5.60
N GLY A 268 10.10 23.03 6.31
CA GLY A 268 11.46 23.05 6.84
C GLY A 268 11.72 22.14 8.03
N GLY A 269 10.68 21.52 8.59
CA GLY A 269 10.83 20.41 9.55
C GLY A 269 11.36 19.12 8.89
N LEU A 270 11.40 19.07 7.56
CA LEU A 270 11.94 17.93 6.81
C LEU A 270 13.45 18.08 6.63
N GLU A 271 14.22 17.04 6.98
CA GLU A 271 15.69 17.07 7.00
C GLU A 271 16.35 17.49 5.67
N GLN A 272 15.64 17.31 4.55
CA GLN A 272 16.10 17.64 3.20
C GLN A 272 15.77 19.07 2.75
N ILE A 273 15.13 19.89 3.59
CA ILE A 273 14.69 21.26 3.24
C ILE A 273 15.36 22.26 4.18
N ASP A 274 16.24 23.09 3.62
CA ASP A 274 16.92 24.18 4.30
C ASP A 274 16.12 25.50 4.25
N ALA A 275 15.38 25.71 3.15
CA ALA A 275 14.60 26.94 2.94
C ALA A 275 13.41 26.71 2.00
N VAL A 276 12.43 27.61 2.05
CA VAL A 276 11.20 27.55 1.25
C VAL A 276 11.04 28.80 0.40
N ARG A 277 10.81 28.63 -0.90
CA ARG A 277 10.49 29.71 -1.84
C ARG A 277 9.01 29.66 -2.18
N LEU A 278 8.33 30.81 -2.09
CA LEU A 278 6.91 30.94 -2.41
C LEU A 278 6.75 31.67 -3.73
N LEU A 279 5.97 31.10 -4.65
CA LEU A 279 5.59 31.70 -5.93
C LEU A 279 4.05 31.84 -5.99
N ALA A 280 3.56 32.79 -6.80
CA ALA A 280 2.15 32.90 -7.13
C ALA A 280 1.97 32.85 -8.66
N GLU A 281 1.20 31.88 -9.15
CA GLU A 281 0.99 31.62 -10.59
C GLU A 281 2.31 31.52 -11.38
N GLY A 282 3.32 30.90 -10.77
CA GLY A 282 4.66 30.73 -11.35
C GLY A 282 5.60 31.92 -11.21
N GLU A 283 5.12 33.07 -10.70
CA GLU A 283 5.91 34.29 -10.54
C GLU A 283 6.41 34.47 -9.10
N ALA A 284 7.60 35.06 -8.97
CA ALA A 284 8.16 35.39 -7.66
C ALA A 284 7.39 36.55 -7.00
N LEU A 285 7.23 36.47 -5.68
CA LEU A 285 6.66 37.55 -4.89
C LEU A 285 7.79 38.37 -4.24
N ASP A 286 7.69 39.70 -4.27
CA ASP A 286 8.67 40.56 -3.58
C ASP A 286 8.42 40.55 -2.07
N ALA A 287 7.17 40.74 -1.66
CA ALA A 287 6.76 40.71 -0.27
C ALA A 287 5.26 40.40 -0.13
N LEU A 288 4.87 39.89 1.04
CA LEU A 288 3.47 39.70 1.41
C LEU A 288 3.26 40.13 2.87
N GLY A 289 2.36 41.09 3.11
CA GLY A 289 2.06 41.59 4.47
C GLY A 289 3.29 42.05 5.26
N GLY A 290 4.33 42.56 4.58
CA GLY A 290 5.58 42.98 5.21
C GLY A 290 6.65 41.88 5.37
N VAL A 291 6.34 40.63 5.02
CA VAL A 291 7.33 39.55 4.94
C VAL A 291 8.05 39.62 3.58
N PRO A 292 9.38 39.73 3.53
CA PRO A 292 10.13 39.69 2.27
C PRO A 292 10.14 38.26 1.71
N LEU A 293 9.84 38.13 0.41
CA LEU A 293 9.69 36.85 -0.30
C LEU A 293 10.63 36.70 -1.52
N GLU A 294 11.41 37.74 -1.83
CA GLU A 294 12.40 37.76 -2.94
C GLU A 294 13.42 36.62 -2.86
N GLN A 295 13.73 36.17 -1.65
CA GLN A 295 14.68 35.11 -1.35
C GLN A 295 13.98 33.94 -0.65
N PRO A 296 14.48 32.69 -0.79
CA PRO A 296 14.00 31.57 0.00
C PRO A 296 14.05 31.87 1.49
N ILE A 297 12.98 31.53 2.19
CA ILE A 297 12.77 31.81 3.60
C ILE A 297 13.27 30.61 4.40
N VAL A 298 14.15 30.85 5.35
CA VAL A 298 14.63 29.84 6.29
C VAL A 298 13.60 29.67 7.41
N PRO A 299 13.33 28.44 7.87
CA PRO A 299 12.46 28.20 9.02
C PRO A 299 12.86 28.99 10.27
N ASP A 300 11.85 29.45 11.01
CA ASP A 300 12.03 30.20 12.25
C ASP A 300 11.16 29.58 13.34
N THR A 301 11.73 28.62 14.07
CA THR A 301 11.06 27.92 15.17
C THR A 301 10.91 28.79 16.43
N SER A 302 11.58 29.94 16.51
CA SER A 302 11.39 30.89 17.63
C SER A 302 10.00 31.53 17.67
N LEU A 303 9.21 31.33 16.61
CA LEU A 303 7.81 31.75 16.52
C LEU A 303 6.86 30.79 17.25
N GLU A 304 7.35 29.64 17.74
CA GLU A 304 6.68 28.86 18.78
C GLU A 304 6.76 29.66 20.08
N ARG A 305 5.61 30.17 20.54
CA ARG A 305 5.53 30.99 21.76
C ARG A 305 4.77 30.21 22.82
N ASP A 306 5.35 30.05 24.00
CA ASP A 306 4.73 29.38 25.16
C ASP A 306 3.40 30.01 25.58
#